data_AF-A1X7B7-F1
#
_entry.id   AF-A1X7B7-F1
#
_cell.length_a   1.000
_cell.length_b   1.000
_cell.length_c   1.000
_cell.angle_alpha   90.00
_cell.angle_beta   90.00
_cell.angle_gamma   90.00
#
_symmetry.space_group_name_H-M   'P 1'
#
loop_
_entity.id
_entity.type
_entity.pdbx_description
1 polymer ?
#
loop_
_entity_poly.entity_id
_entity_poly.type
_entity_poly.pdbx_seq_one_letter_code
_entity_poly.pdbx_strand_id
1 'polypeptide(L)'
;RPKGVTPKFSLAPLVPRLSELLGIEVKKAEDVIGPEVEKLVADLANGAVLLLENVRFYKEEEKNDPEFAKKLASLADLFVNDAFGTAHRAHASTEGVTKFLKPSVAGFLLQKELDYLDGAVSNPKRPFAAIVGGSKVSSKIGVIESLLEKCDILLLGGGMIFTFYKAQGLSVGSSLVEEDKLELATSLLAKAKAKGVSLLLPSDVIIADKFAPDANSQTVPASAIPDGWMGLDIGPDSV
;
A
#
# COMPACT_ATOMS: atom_id res chain seq x y z
N ARG A 1 -10.22 -11.41 -3.45
CA ARG A 1 -9.64 -12.41 -2.53
C ARG A 1 -10.50 -13.66 -2.63
N PRO A 2 -9.94 -14.80 -3.05
CA PRO A 2 -10.69 -16.05 -3.12
C PRO A 2 -11.20 -16.45 -1.72
N LYS A 3 -12.38 -17.10 -1.66
CA LYS A 3 -12.90 -17.75 -0.44
C LYS A 3 -12.81 -19.29 -0.54
N GLY A 4 -12.04 -19.76 -1.51
CA GLY A 4 -11.93 -21.12 -2.00
C GLY A 4 -11.54 -21.10 -3.48
N VAL A 5 -11.32 -22.29 -4.04
CA VAL A 5 -10.94 -22.48 -5.45
C VAL A 5 -12.05 -21.93 -6.35
N THR A 6 -11.68 -21.07 -7.30
CA THR A 6 -12.62 -20.54 -8.30
C THR A 6 -11.90 -20.12 -9.58
N PRO A 7 -12.47 -20.41 -10.77
CA PRO A 7 -11.85 -20.03 -12.05
C PRO A 7 -11.56 -18.52 -12.17
N LYS A 8 -12.39 -17.68 -11.53
CA LYS A 8 -12.24 -16.21 -11.56
C LYS A 8 -10.89 -15.73 -11.01
N PHE A 9 -10.29 -16.47 -10.07
CA PHE A 9 -9.04 -16.09 -9.42
C PHE A 9 -7.88 -17.04 -9.79
N SER A 10 -8.06 -17.88 -10.82
CA SER A 10 -6.96 -18.67 -11.39
C SER A 10 -5.90 -17.74 -11.98
N LEU A 11 -4.65 -18.16 -11.92
CA LEU A 11 -3.51 -17.47 -12.51
C LEU A 11 -3.29 -17.82 -14.00
N ALA A 12 -4.14 -18.68 -14.59
CA ALA A 12 -4.06 -19.04 -16.01
C ALA A 12 -3.99 -17.83 -16.97
N PRO A 13 -4.74 -16.73 -16.76
CA PRO A 13 -4.65 -15.55 -17.64
C PRO A 13 -3.29 -14.85 -17.63
N LEU A 14 -2.42 -15.11 -16.63
CA LEU A 14 -1.08 -14.51 -16.55
C LEU A 14 -0.08 -15.20 -17.48
N VAL A 15 -0.30 -16.47 -17.82
CA VAL A 15 0.66 -17.31 -18.54
C VAL A 15 1.05 -16.73 -19.91
N PRO A 16 0.11 -16.28 -20.78
CA PRO A 16 0.49 -15.73 -22.08
C PRO A 16 1.35 -14.49 -21.95
N ARG A 17 0.98 -13.57 -21.04
CA ARG A 17 1.71 -12.31 -20.85
C ARG A 17 3.08 -12.52 -20.22
N LEU A 18 3.20 -13.43 -19.24
CA LEU A 18 4.48 -13.74 -18.61
C LEU A 18 5.43 -14.42 -19.60
N SER A 19 4.91 -15.33 -20.42
CA SER A 19 5.71 -16.01 -21.46
C SER A 19 6.24 -15.02 -22.50
N GLU A 20 5.40 -14.09 -22.96
CA GLU A 20 5.79 -13.02 -23.88
C GLU A 20 6.90 -12.15 -23.30
N LEU A 21 6.74 -11.69 -22.05
CA LEU A 21 7.70 -10.81 -21.40
C LEU A 21 9.05 -11.48 -21.10
N LEU A 22 9.05 -12.78 -20.80
CA LEU A 22 10.28 -13.54 -20.53
C LEU A 22 10.92 -14.10 -21.79
N GLY A 23 10.21 -14.17 -22.91
CA GLY A 23 10.69 -14.80 -24.15
C GLY A 23 10.84 -16.32 -24.05
N ILE A 24 10.22 -16.95 -23.05
CA ILE A 24 10.22 -18.40 -22.81
C ILE A 24 8.81 -18.87 -22.49
N GLU A 25 8.50 -20.12 -22.83
CA GLU A 25 7.22 -20.72 -22.47
C GLU A 25 7.11 -20.90 -20.95
N VAL A 26 6.10 -20.28 -20.35
CA VAL A 26 5.74 -20.51 -18.94
C VAL A 26 4.73 -21.64 -18.88
N LYS A 27 5.08 -22.71 -18.16
CA LYS A 27 4.12 -23.76 -17.81
C LYS A 27 3.32 -23.32 -16.59
N LYS A 28 2.08 -23.79 -16.48
CA LYS A 28 1.25 -23.59 -15.29
C LYS A 28 0.89 -24.92 -14.66
N ALA A 29 0.93 -24.99 -13.34
CA ALA A 29 0.35 -26.08 -12.57
C ALA A 29 -1.14 -25.84 -12.29
N GLU A 30 -1.92 -26.91 -12.16
CA GLU A 30 -3.34 -26.82 -11.79
C GLU A 30 -3.57 -26.65 -10.28
N ASP A 31 -2.51 -26.77 -9.48
CA ASP A 31 -2.51 -26.60 -8.03
C ASP A 31 -1.18 -25.96 -7.58
N VAL A 32 -0.99 -25.79 -6.27
CA VAL A 32 0.23 -25.26 -5.65
C VAL A 32 1.03 -26.30 -4.88
N ILE A 33 0.42 -27.45 -4.57
CA ILE A 33 1.03 -28.57 -3.85
C ILE A 33 0.45 -29.90 -4.37
N GLY A 34 1.10 -31.00 -4.00
CA GLY A 34 0.63 -32.36 -4.27
C GLY A 34 1.37 -33.07 -5.41
N PRO A 35 1.07 -34.35 -5.65
CA PRO A 35 1.92 -35.22 -6.48
C PRO A 35 2.10 -34.74 -7.92
N GLU A 36 1.06 -34.17 -8.53
CA GLU A 36 1.14 -33.64 -9.90
C GLU A 36 2.04 -32.39 -9.98
N VAL A 37 2.01 -31.54 -8.95
CA VAL A 37 2.89 -30.36 -8.86
C VAL A 37 4.34 -30.80 -8.63
N GLU A 38 4.56 -31.74 -7.71
CA GLU A 38 5.88 -32.31 -7.43
C GLU A 38 6.50 -32.92 -8.70
N LYS A 39 5.69 -33.64 -9.50
CA LYS A 39 6.14 -34.18 -10.78
C LYS A 39 6.49 -33.09 -11.80
N LEU A 40 5.64 -32.06 -11.94
CA LEU A 40 5.92 -30.93 -12.85
C LEU A 40 7.20 -30.19 -12.48
N VAL A 41 7.49 -30.06 -11.18
CA VAL A 41 8.73 -29.46 -10.66
C VAL A 41 9.92 -30.37 -10.93
N ALA A 42 9.81 -31.68 -10.68
CA ALA A 42 10.89 -32.64 -10.92
C ALA A 42 11.28 -32.75 -12.41
N ASP A 43 10.30 -32.59 -13.31
CA ASP A 43 10.49 -32.60 -14.77
C ASP A 43 10.93 -31.23 -15.34
N LEU A 44 11.10 -30.20 -14.49
CA LEU A 44 11.41 -28.85 -14.93
C LEU A 44 12.89 -28.73 -15.35
N ALA A 45 13.13 -28.42 -16.62
CA ALA A 45 14.48 -28.21 -17.13
C ALA A 45 15.09 -26.89 -16.61
N ASN A 46 16.41 -26.84 -16.55
CA ASN A 46 17.14 -25.61 -16.21
C ASN A 46 16.76 -24.47 -17.17
N GLY A 47 16.37 -23.33 -16.61
CA GLY A 47 15.93 -22.15 -17.36
C GLY A 47 14.44 -22.15 -17.73
N ALA A 48 13.69 -23.21 -17.44
CA ALA A 48 12.24 -23.23 -17.60
C ALA A 48 11.53 -22.57 -16.41
N VAL A 49 10.29 -22.12 -16.62
CA VAL A 49 9.47 -21.46 -15.61
C VAL A 49 8.15 -22.20 -15.42
N LEU A 50 7.83 -22.49 -14.16
CA LEU A 50 6.56 -23.04 -13.73
C LEU A 50 5.83 -22.02 -12.84
N LEU A 51 4.62 -21.63 -13.25
CA LEU A 51 3.70 -20.84 -12.46
C LEU A 51 2.76 -21.78 -11.69
N LEU A 52 2.89 -21.81 -10.37
CA LEU A 52 1.92 -22.48 -9.51
C LEU A 52 0.56 -21.77 -9.57
N GLU A 53 -0.51 -22.46 -9.18
CA GLU A 53 -1.83 -21.83 -9.07
C GLU A 53 -1.88 -20.80 -7.90
N ASN A 54 -3.02 -20.15 -7.71
CA ASN A 54 -3.22 -19.16 -6.66
C ASN A 54 -3.08 -19.77 -5.25
N VAL A 55 -1.98 -19.47 -4.55
CA VAL A 55 -1.71 -19.94 -3.17
C VAL A 55 -2.84 -19.64 -2.18
N ARG A 56 -3.63 -18.59 -2.41
CA ARG A 56 -4.79 -18.25 -1.55
C ARG A 56 -6.05 -19.08 -1.83
N PHE A 57 -5.98 -20.07 -2.73
CA PHE A 57 -6.98 -21.13 -2.77
C PHE A 57 -6.93 -22.02 -1.52
N TYR A 58 -5.79 -22.04 -0.83
CA TYR A 58 -5.61 -22.65 0.48
C TYR A 58 -5.81 -21.59 1.57
N LYS A 59 -6.65 -21.88 2.56
CA LYS A 59 -6.88 -20.97 3.70
C LYS A 59 -5.68 -20.95 4.64
N GLU A 60 -4.88 -22.00 4.57
CA GLU A 60 -3.62 -22.25 5.25
C GLU A 60 -2.57 -21.17 4.92
N GLU A 61 -2.60 -20.63 3.70
CA GLU A 61 -1.71 -19.55 3.25
C GLU A 61 -1.81 -18.32 4.15
N GLU A 62 -3.02 -17.78 4.36
CA GLU A 62 -3.23 -16.59 5.19
C GLU A 62 -3.04 -16.86 6.70
N LYS A 63 -3.06 -18.13 7.11
CA LYS A 63 -2.83 -18.57 8.50
C LYS A 63 -1.36 -18.86 8.80
N ASN A 64 -0.49 -18.80 7.79
CA ASN A 64 0.91 -19.21 7.91
C ASN A 64 1.05 -20.64 8.47
N ASP A 65 0.24 -21.55 7.97
CA ASP A 65 0.23 -22.93 8.45
C ASP A 65 1.58 -23.61 8.18
N PRO A 66 2.25 -24.19 9.20
CA PRO A 66 3.57 -24.79 9.03
C PRO A 66 3.59 -26.00 8.09
N GLU A 67 2.54 -26.82 8.06
CA GLU A 67 2.49 -28.00 7.21
C GLU A 67 2.28 -27.61 5.74
N PHE A 68 1.45 -26.59 5.49
CA PHE A 68 1.31 -26.02 4.15
C PHE A 68 2.61 -25.35 3.67
N ALA A 69 3.26 -24.57 4.53
CA ALA A 69 4.56 -23.96 4.23
C ALA A 69 5.62 -25.03 3.92
N LYS A 70 5.64 -26.14 4.65
CA LYS A 70 6.55 -27.27 4.41
C LYS A 70 6.32 -27.93 3.05
N LYS A 71 5.05 -28.11 2.64
CA LYS A 71 4.69 -28.65 1.31
C LYS A 71 5.06 -27.71 0.17
N LEU A 72 4.93 -26.40 0.36
CA LEU A 72 5.43 -25.42 -0.62
C LEU A 72 6.96 -25.48 -0.70
N ALA A 73 7.62 -25.55 0.46
CA ALA A 73 9.07 -25.59 0.54
C ALA A 73 9.66 -26.87 -0.06
N SER A 74 8.97 -28.01 -0.03
CA SER A 74 9.48 -29.25 -0.63
C SER A 74 9.63 -29.21 -2.16
N LEU A 75 9.12 -28.16 -2.81
CA LEU A 75 9.21 -27.95 -4.26
C LEU A 75 10.48 -27.20 -4.69
N ALA A 76 11.34 -26.78 -3.77
CA ALA A 76 12.49 -25.94 -4.08
C ALA A 76 13.68 -26.21 -3.17
N ASP A 77 14.86 -25.76 -3.61
CA ASP A 77 16.09 -25.80 -2.81
C ASP A 77 16.36 -24.47 -2.07
N LEU A 78 15.85 -23.37 -2.62
CA LEU A 78 16.07 -22.01 -2.12
C LEU A 78 14.81 -21.16 -2.25
N PHE A 79 14.74 -20.09 -1.48
CA PHE A 79 13.63 -19.15 -1.54
C PHE A 79 14.10 -17.75 -1.91
N VAL A 80 13.41 -17.15 -2.89
CA VAL A 80 13.56 -15.74 -3.25
C VAL A 80 12.23 -15.06 -3.01
N ASN A 81 12.19 -14.09 -2.08
CA ASN A 81 11.02 -13.24 -1.90
C ASN A 81 11.18 -11.98 -2.74
N ASP A 82 10.37 -11.84 -3.78
CA ASP A 82 10.33 -10.63 -4.61
C ASP A 82 8.98 -9.89 -4.53
N ALA A 83 8.22 -10.14 -3.45
CA ALA A 83 6.85 -9.66 -3.27
C ALA A 83 6.69 -8.72 -2.06
N PHE A 84 7.27 -7.51 -2.14
CA PHE A 84 7.21 -6.49 -1.08
C PHE A 84 5.78 -6.20 -0.59
N GLY A 85 4.83 -6.08 -1.51
CA GLY A 85 3.42 -5.80 -1.20
C GLY A 85 2.75 -6.82 -0.28
N THR A 86 3.30 -8.03 -0.12
CA THR A 86 2.81 -9.06 0.81
C THR A 86 3.74 -9.32 1.99
N ALA A 87 4.95 -8.76 2.00
CA ALA A 87 5.96 -9.02 3.03
C ALA A 87 5.56 -8.51 4.43
N HIS A 88 4.63 -7.56 4.51
CA HIS A 88 4.08 -7.07 5.79
C HIS A 88 3.16 -8.06 6.51
N ARG A 89 2.89 -9.24 5.91
CA ARG A 89 2.06 -10.29 6.49
C ARG A 89 2.87 -11.57 6.63
N ALA A 90 2.75 -12.20 7.79
CA ALA A 90 3.24 -13.56 8.00
C ALA A 90 2.27 -14.53 7.34
N HIS A 91 2.53 -14.89 6.08
CA HIS A 91 1.81 -15.93 5.35
C HIS A 91 2.75 -17.09 5.04
N ALA A 92 2.21 -18.25 4.67
CA ALA A 92 3.01 -19.44 4.40
C ALA A 92 4.01 -19.20 3.25
N SER A 93 3.57 -18.61 2.13
CA SER A 93 4.41 -18.34 0.97
C SER A 93 5.42 -17.19 1.14
N THR A 94 5.28 -16.35 2.17
CA THR A 94 6.14 -15.16 2.39
C THR A 94 7.07 -15.28 3.59
N GLU A 95 6.60 -15.93 4.66
CA GLU A 95 7.32 -16.11 5.93
C GLU A 95 7.53 -17.61 6.23
N GLY A 96 6.47 -18.42 6.14
CA GLY A 96 6.51 -19.81 6.57
C GLY A 96 7.55 -20.65 5.84
N VAL A 97 7.63 -20.52 4.51
CA VAL A 97 8.61 -21.24 3.66
C VAL A 97 10.06 -20.97 4.05
N THR A 98 10.36 -19.79 4.63
CA THR A 98 11.72 -19.41 5.03
C THR A 98 12.28 -20.26 6.18
N LYS A 99 11.40 -20.93 6.92
CA LYS A 99 11.78 -21.85 8.01
C LYS A 99 12.35 -23.17 7.48
N PHE A 100 12.02 -23.51 6.24
CA PHE A 100 12.37 -24.78 5.61
C PHE A 100 13.40 -24.61 4.48
N LEU A 101 13.39 -23.48 3.79
CA LEU A 101 14.29 -23.19 2.66
C LEU A 101 15.49 -22.34 3.08
N LYS A 102 16.70 -22.83 2.77
CA LYS A 102 17.95 -22.10 2.97
C LYS A 102 18.86 -22.26 1.74
N PRO A 103 19.31 -21.15 1.11
CA PRO A 103 19.15 -19.76 1.55
C PRO A 103 17.75 -19.19 1.26
N SER A 104 17.33 -18.22 2.08
CA SER A 104 16.16 -17.39 1.87
C SER A 104 16.63 -15.94 1.65
N VAL A 105 16.39 -15.40 0.47
CA VAL A 105 16.94 -14.09 0.04
C VAL A 105 15.86 -13.17 -0.52
N ALA A 106 16.15 -11.87 -0.55
CA ALA A 106 15.33 -10.89 -1.26
C ALA A 106 15.64 -10.92 -2.75
N GLY A 107 14.59 -10.85 -3.58
CA GLY A 107 14.74 -10.53 -5.00
C GLY A 107 15.02 -9.04 -5.22
N PHE A 108 15.24 -8.65 -6.47
CA PHE A 108 15.64 -7.28 -6.82
C PHE A 108 14.53 -6.25 -6.59
N LEU A 109 13.26 -6.60 -6.82
CA LEU A 109 12.15 -5.70 -6.53
C LEU A 109 12.02 -5.49 -5.03
N LEU A 110 12.07 -6.57 -4.24
CA LEU A 110 12.02 -6.46 -2.78
C LEU A 110 13.21 -5.65 -2.25
N GLN A 111 14.42 -5.92 -2.72
CA GLN A 111 15.61 -5.16 -2.35
C GLN A 111 15.44 -3.68 -2.68
N LYS A 112 15.04 -3.36 -3.91
CA LYS A 112 14.81 -1.98 -4.34
C LYS A 112 13.82 -1.26 -3.42
N GLU A 113 12.69 -1.88 -3.10
CA GLU A 113 11.69 -1.30 -2.19
C GLU A 113 12.28 -1.03 -0.79
N LEU A 114 13.08 -1.95 -0.25
CA LEU A 114 13.76 -1.77 1.03
C LEU A 114 14.79 -0.63 0.97
N ASP A 115 15.60 -0.56 -0.09
CA ASP A 115 16.62 0.47 -0.28
C ASP A 115 15.98 1.87 -0.41
N TYR A 116 14.86 1.98 -1.12
CA TYR A 116 14.11 3.23 -1.24
C TYR A 116 13.53 3.67 0.10
N LEU A 117 12.93 2.74 0.86
CA LEU A 117 12.37 3.05 2.17
C LEU A 117 13.47 3.44 3.16
N ASP A 118 14.55 2.67 3.25
CA ASP A 118 15.65 2.98 4.15
C ASP A 118 16.33 4.31 3.80
N GLY A 119 16.61 4.55 2.52
CA GLY A 119 17.18 5.81 2.05
C GLY A 119 16.28 7.02 2.32
N ALA A 120 14.95 6.88 2.13
CA ALA A 120 14.00 7.96 2.37
C ALA A 120 13.71 8.22 3.86
N VAL A 121 13.91 7.22 4.73
CA VAL A 121 13.37 7.26 6.11
C VAL A 121 14.46 7.20 7.18
N SER A 122 15.62 6.59 6.91
CA SER A 122 16.70 6.45 7.90
C SER A 122 17.73 7.57 7.81
N ASN A 123 18.08 8.01 6.59
CA ASN A 123 19.00 9.13 6.37
C ASN A 123 18.61 9.97 5.15
N PRO A 124 17.46 10.66 5.19
CA PRO A 124 16.97 11.42 4.04
C PRO A 124 17.89 12.60 3.72
N LYS A 125 18.04 12.89 2.42
CA LYS A 125 18.60 14.16 1.98
C LYS A 125 17.67 15.29 2.41
N ARG A 126 18.23 16.35 2.99
CA ARG A 126 17.47 17.52 3.46
C ARG A 126 17.56 18.69 2.46
N PRO A 127 16.48 19.49 2.29
CA PRO A 127 15.20 19.40 3.00
C PRO A 127 14.39 18.17 2.57
N PHE A 128 13.91 17.40 3.55
CA PHE A 128 13.06 16.23 3.33
C PHE A 128 11.60 16.64 3.47
N ALA A 129 10.90 16.67 2.34
CA ALA A 129 9.46 16.91 2.30
C ALA A 129 8.70 15.59 2.16
N ALA A 130 7.63 15.43 2.94
CA ALA A 130 6.71 14.31 2.82
C ALA A 130 5.31 14.82 2.49
N ILE A 131 4.62 14.12 1.58
CA ILE A 131 3.27 14.45 1.15
C ILE A 131 2.35 13.31 1.58
N VAL A 132 1.35 13.61 2.41
CA VAL A 132 0.39 12.63 2.91
C VAL A 132 -1.01 13.04 2.50
N GLY A 133 -1.61 12.25 1.62
CA GLY A 133 -2.99 12.39 1.20
C GLY A 133 -3.90 11.30 1.76
N GLY A 134 -5.20 11.48 1.49
CA GLY A 134 -6.23 10.49 1.78
C GLY A 134 -7.51 11.15 2.27
N SER A 135 -8.56 10.35 2.40
CA SER A 135 -9.86 10.84 2.88
C SER A 135 -9.97 10.86 4.41
N LYS A 136 -9.18 10.06 5.12
CA LYS A 136 -9.30 9.88 6.58
C LYS A 136 -7.96 10.02 7.29
N VAL A 137 -7.90 10.90 8.28
CA VAL A 137 -6.80 11.07 9.23
C VAL A 137 -6.52 9.75 9.94
N SER A 138 -7.56 9.04 10.39
CA SER A 138 -7.45 7.77 11.13
C SER A 138 -6.61 6.72 10.42
N SER A 139 -6.67 6.69 9.08
CA SER A 139 -5.90 5.75 8.25
C SER A 139 -4.42 6.12 8.08
N LYS A 140 -4.02 7.34 8.48
CA LYS A 140 -2.68 7.90 8.24
C LYS A 140 -1.95 8.36 9.50
N ILE A 141 -2.53 8.17 10.69
CA ILE A 141 -1.96 8.62 11.97
C ILE A 141 -0.51 8.15 12.13
N GLY A 142 -0.28 6.84 12.07
CA GLY A 142 1.07 6.30 12.27
C GLY A 142 2.09 6.77 11.22
N VAL A 143 1.64 7.03 9.99
CA VAL A 143 2.49 7.57 8.93
C VAL A 143 2.87 9.02 9.23
N ILE A 144 1.88 9.86 9.58
CA ILE A 144 2.13 11.26 9.97
C ILE A 144 3.05 11.33 11.18
N GLU A 145 2.76 10.56 12.23
CA GLU A 145 3.56 10.56 13.46
C GLU A 145 5.00 10.15 13.19
N SER A 146 5.22 9.13 12.36
CA SER A 146 6.56 8.68 11.96
C SER A 146 7.31 9.73 11.13
N LEU A 147 6.61 10.38 10.19
CA LEU A 147 7.20 11.40 9.33
C LEU A 147 7.52 12.68 10.09
N LEU A 148 6.71 13.08 11.07
CA LEU A 148 6.99 14.22 11.95
C LEU A 148 8.30 14.06 12.74
N GLU A 149 8.79 12.84 12.94
CA GLU A 149 10.10 12.60 13.57
C GLU A 149 11.28 12.82 12.60
N LYS A 150 11.02 12.91 11.29
CA LYS A 150 12.05 12.71 10.25
C LYS A 150 12.11 13.82 9.21
N CYS A 151 10.97 14.29 8.73
CA CYS A 151 10.86 15.29 7.67
C CYS A 151 11.09 16.72 8.18
N ASP A 152 11.50 17.60 7.28
CA ASP A 152 11.57 19.06 7.51
C ASP A 152 10.22 19.72 7.15
N ILE A 153 9.51 19.15 6.17
CA ILE A 153 8.25 19.66 5.63
C ILE A 153 7.25 18.51 5.52
N LEU A 154 6.02 18.72 6.00
CA LEU A 154 4.91 17.79 5.87
C LEU A 154 3.73 18.48 5.17
N LEU A 155 3.42 18.07 3.95
CA LEU A 155 2.25 18.56 3.21
C LEU A 155 1.09 17.57 3.37
N LEU A 156 -0.07 18.07 3.79
CA LEU A 156 -1.28 17.25 3.88
C LEU A 156 -2.26 17.60 2.76
N GLY A 157 -2.88 16.59 2.14
CA GLY A 157 -3.84 16.77 1.06
C GLY A 157 -5.03 15.80 1.12
N GLY A 158 -5.96 15.94 0.18
CA GLY A 158 -7.18 15.12 0.14
C GLY A 158 -8.16 15.41 1.29
N GLY A 159 -9.23 14.62 1.40
CA GLY A 159 -10.33 14.88 2.36
C GLY A 159 -9.93 14.98 3.82
N MET A 160 -8.79 14.41 4.23
CA MET A 160 -8.35 14.49 5.62
C MET A 160 -8.01 15.91 6.09
N ILE A 161 -7.67 16.83 5.17
CA ILE A 161 -7.33 18.23 5.52
C ILE A 161 -8.50 18.95 6.19
N PHE A 162 -9.74 18.60 5.89
CA PHE A 162 -10.92 19.25 6.49
C PHE A 162 -11.04 18.94 7.98
N THR A 163 -10.52 17.81 8.46
CA THR A 163 -10.43 17.53 9.90
C THR A 163 -9.41 18.48 10.56
N PHE A 164 -8.30 18.81 9.88
CA PHE A 164 -7.33 19.80 10.37
C PHE A 164 -7.87 21.23 10.32
N TYR A 165 -8.56 21.63 9.25
CA TYR A 165 -9.21 22.93 9.16
C TYR A 165 -10.28 23.11 10.23
N LYS A 166 -11.11 22.08 10.45
CA LYS A 166 -12.12 22.09 11.52
C LYS A 166 -11.47 22.20 12.90
N ALA A 167 -10.36 21.49 13.15
CA ALA A 167 -9.59 21.57 14.38
C ALA A 167 -8.97 22.97 14.61
N GLN A 168 -8.66 23.70 13.53
CA GLN A 168 -8.23 25.11 13.58
C GLN A 168 -9.40 26.11 13.71
N GLY A 169 -10.65 25.64 13.77
CA GLY A 169 -11.84 26.48 13.89
C GLY A 169 -12.39 27.02 12.58
N LEU A 170 -11.92 26.52 11.42
CA LEU A 170 -12.44 26.94 10.11
C LEU A 170 -13.77 26.24 9.78
N SER A 171 -14.62 26.93 9.01
CA SER A 171 -15.78 26.28 8.39
C SER A 171 -15.33 25.39 7.25
N VAL A 172 -15.93 24.20 7.16
CA VAL A 172 -15.62 23.19 6.13
C VAL A 172 -16.86 22.73 5.38
N GLY A 173 -18.00 23.42 5.54
CA GLY A 173 -19.27 23.07 4.92
C GLY A 173 -19.66 21.61 5.18
N SER A 174 -19.93 20.88 4.10
CA SER A 174 -20.26 19.44 4.10
C SER A 174 -19.06 18.55 3.75
N SER A 175 -17.83 19.07 3.88
CA SER A 175 -16.61 18.29 3.62
C SER A 175 -16.40 17.18 4.64
N LEU A 176 -15.58 16.19 4.29
CA LEU A 176 -15.35 15.01 5.12
C LEU A 176 -14.55 15.34 6.38
N VAL A 177 -15.18 15.21 7.56
CA VAL A 177 -14.55 15.43 8.87
C VAL A 177 -14.65 14.18 9.74
N GLU A 178 -13.54 13.81 10.38
CA GLU A 178 -13.54 12.83 11.48
C GLU A 178 -13.65 13.58 12.81
N GLU A 179 -14.88 13.82 13.27
CA GLU A 179 -15.20 14.60 14.47
C GLU A 179 -14.51 14.03 15.74
N ASP A 180 -14.38 12.71 15.83
CA ASP A 180 -13.69 12.00 16.91
C ASP A 180 -12.15 12.07 16.82
N LYS A 181 -11.62 12.84 15.87
CA LYS A 181 -10.18 13.00 15.61
C LYS A 181 -9.72 14.47 15.61
N LEU A 182 -10.58 15.42 15.99
CA LEU A 182 -10.20 16.84 16.07
C LEU A 182 -9.10 17.13 17.10
N GLU A 183 -9.17 16.49 18.28
CA GLU A 183 -8.12 16.60 19.31
C GLU A 183 -6.78 16.07 18.80
N LEU A 184 -6.82 14.96 18.05
CA LEU A 184 -5.64 14.37 17.42
C LEU A 184 -5.06 15.30 16.35
N ALA A 185 -5.89 15.87 15.48
CA ALA A 185 -5.43 16.82 14.47
C ALA A 185 -4.74 18.04 15.12
N THR A 186 -5.34 18.56 16.20
CA THR A 186 -4.74 19.64 17.02
C THR A 186 -3.39 19.23 17.60
N SER A 187 -3.28 18.01 18.17
CA SER A 187 -2.04 17.54 18.77
C SER A 187 -0.94 17.31 17.74
N LEU A 188 -1.28 16.85 16.52
CA LEU A 188 -0.34 16.70 15.41
C LEU A 188 0.20 18.05 14.92
N LEU A 189 -0.65 19.08 14.81
CA LEU A 189 -0.22 20.45 14.50
C LEU A 189 0.74 21.00 15.56
N ALA A 190 0.43 20.78 16.84
CA ALA A 190 1.29 21.18 17.95
C ALA A 190 2.63 20.42 17.94
N LYS A 191 2.61 19.11 17.66
CA LYS A 191 3.81 18.26 17.56
C LYS A 191 4.71 18.71 16.42
N ALA A 192 4.15 19.04 15.26
CA ALA A 192 4.92 19.58 14.14
C ALA A 192 5.64 20.87 14.53
N LYS A 193 4.93 21.82 15.15
CA LYS A 193 5.51 23.07 15.65
C LYS A 193 6.62 22.83 16.68
N ALA A 194 6.40 21.93 17.64
CA ALA A 194 7.39 21.60 18.67
C ALA A 194 8.68 20.99 18.10
N LYS A 195 8.57 20.28 16.96
CA LYS A 195 9.71 19.67 16.25
C LYS A 195 10.34 20.57 15.19
N GLY A 196 9.80 21.76 14.96
CA GLY A 196 10.25 22.65 13.89
C GLY A 196 9.93 22.12 12.48
N VAL A 197 8.97 21.20 12.34
CA VAL A 197 8.50 20.70 11.04
C VAL A 197 7.52 21.70 10.45
N SER A 198 7.73 22.09 9.20
CA SER A 198 6.79 22.91 8.45
C SER A 198 5.62 22.06 7.97
N LEU A 199 4.54 22.02 8.76
CA LEU A 199 3.30 21.35 8.37
C LEU A 199 2.44 22.31 7.54
N LEU A 200 2.26 21.98 6.26
CA LEU A 200 1.54 22.78 5.28
C LEU A 200 0.19 22.13 4.94
N LEU A 201 -0.86 22.95 4.99
CA LEU A 201 -2.19 22.63 4.50
C LEU A 201 -2.49 23.52 3.28
N PRO A 202 -3.29 23.06 2.31
CA PRO A 202 -3.72 23.85 1.16
C PRO A 202 -4.31 25.22 1.55
N SER A 203 -3.91 26.28 0.87
CA SER A 203 -4.46 27.63 1.10
C SER A 203 -5.86 27.82 0.50
N ASP A 204 -6.15 27.07 -0.55
CA ASP A 204 -7.39 27.10 -1.32
C ASP A 204 -7.84 25.68 -1.69
N VAL A 205 -9.13 25.54 -1.99
CA VAL A 205 -9.76 24.25 -2.31
C VAL A 205 -10.76 24.41 -3.43
N ILE A 206 -10.89 23.35 -4.24
CA ILE A 206 -11.98 23.21 -5.20
C ILE A 206 -13.15 22.57 -4.46
N ILE A 207 -14.28 23.30 -4.40
CA ILE A 207 -15.50 22.86 -3.74
C ILE A 207 -16.58 22.54 -4.77
N ALA A 208 -17.49 21.63 -4.39
CA ALA A 208 -18.67 21.28 -5.19
C ALA A 208 -19.93 21.21 -4.33
N ASP A 209 -21.09 21.41 -4.95
CA ASP A 209 -22.41 21.29 -4.30
C ASP A 209 -22.88 19.84 -4.14
N LYS A 210 -22.28 18.90 -4.90
CA LYS A 210 -22.51 17.45 -4.79
C LYS A 210 -21.29 16.65 -5.23
N PHE A 211 -21.23 15.39 -4.80
CA PHE A 211 -20.20 14.44 -5.24
C PHE A 211 -20.60 13.77 -6.57
N ALA A 212 -20.48 14.51 -7.67
CA ALA A 212 -20.81 14.01 -9.01
C ALA A 212 -19.99 14.72 -10.11
N PRO A 213 -19.77 14.08 -11.28
CA PRO A 213 -19.07 14.71 -12.40
C PRO A 213 -19.75 15.97 -12.96
N ASP A 214 -21.06 16.11 -12.74
CA ASP A 214 -21.90 17.22 -13.19
C ASP A 214 -22.22 18.23 -12.08
N ALA A 215 -21.43 18.25 -11.01
CA ALA A 215 -21.59 19.19 -9.90
C ALA A 215 -21.23 20.62 -10.31
N ASN A 216 -21.89 21.60 -9.69
CA ASN A 216 -21.39 22.97 -9.75
C ASN A 216 -20.11 23.04 -8.92
N SER A 217 -19.07 23.66 -9.45
CA SER A 217 -17.78 23.77 -8.78
C SER A 217 -17.25 25.19 -8.79
N GLN A 218 -16.47 25.52 -7.76
CA GLN A 218 -15.76 26.79 -7.66
C GLN A 218 -14.51 26.61 -6.80
N THR A 219 -13.55 27.52 -6.94
CA THR A 219 -12.37 27.59 -6.07
C THR A 219 -12.61 28.63 -5.00
N VAL A 220 -12.32 28.29 -3.75
CA VAL A 220 -12.41 29.21 -2.61
C VAL A 220 -11.18 29.08 -1.72
N PRO A 221 -10.79 30.13 -0.97
CA PRO A 221 -9.86 29.99 0.14
C PRO A 221 -10.34 28.91 1.13
N ALA A 222 -9.42 28.16 1.73
CA ALA A 222 -9.75 27.10 2.69
C ALA A 222 -10.57 27.60 3.90
N SER A 223 -10.49 28.89 4.22
CA SER A 223 -11.27 29.56 5.27
C SER A 223 -12.69 29.97 4.87
N ALA A 224 -13.09 29.76 3.61
CA ALA A 224 -14.32 30.33 3.04
C ALA A 224 -15.21 29.27 2.36
N ILE A 225 -15.18 28.02 2.83
CA ILE A 225 -16.04 26.94 2.33
C ILE A 225 -17.49 27.20 2.78
N PRO A 226 -18.45 27.41 1.85
CA PRO A 226 -19.85 27.67 2.19
C PRO A 226 -20.56 26.43 2.76
N ASP A 227 -21.61 26.65 3.53
CA ASP A 227 -22.50 25.57 4.00
C ASP A 227 -23.13 24.83 2.82
N GLY A 228 -23.23 23.50 2.93
CA GLY A 228 -23.74 22.62 1.88
C GLY A 228 -22.75 22.30 0.76
N TRP A 229 -21.62 22.99 0.69
CA TRP A 229 -20.54 22.68 -0.27
C TRP A 229 -19.48 21.79 0.38
N MET A 230 -18.84 20.95 -0.41
CA MET A 230 -17.77 20.05 0.03
C MET A 230 -16.51 20.25 -0.79
N GLY A 231 -15.35 20.31 -0.14
CA GLY A 231 -14.07 20.34 -0.82
C GLY A 231 -13.68 18.96 -1.35
N LEU A 232 -13.33 18.91 -2.63
CA LEU A 232 -13.04 17.67 -3.36
C LEU A 232 -11.62 17.62 -3.94
N ASP A 233 -10.94 18.77 -4.01
CA ASP A 233 -9.55 18.85 -4.40
C ASP A 233 -8.87 20.09 -3.80
N ILE A 234 -7.54 20.14 -3.87
CA ILE A 234 -6.77 21.34 -3.57
C ILE A 234 -6.96 22.37 -4.69
N GLY A 235 -6.93 23.65 -4.35
CA GLY A 235 -7.05 24.71 -5.34
C GLY A 235 -5.72 25.03 -6.05
N PRO A 236 -5.77 25.84 -7.13
CA PRO A 236 -4.61 26.21 -7.93
C PRO A 236 -3.52 26.97 -7.17
N ASP A 237 -3.85 27.74 -6.12
CA ASP A 237 -2.80 28.42 -5.32
C ASP A 237 -1.99 27.42 -4.47
N SER A 238 -2.59 26.27 -4.15
CA SER A 238 -1.96 25.19 -3.37
C SER A 238 -1.10 24.24 -4.21
N VAL A 239 -1.20 24.27 -5.54
CA VAL A 239 -0.44 23.43 -6.49
C VAL A 239 0.92 24.05 -6.80
#